data_AF-A0A975Y6Q2-F1
#
_entry.id   AF-A0A975Y6Q2-F1
#
_cell.length_a   1.000
_cell.length_b   1.000
_cell.length_c   1.000
_cell.angle_alpha   90.00
_cell.angle_beta   90.00
_cell.angle_gamma   90.00
#
_symmetry.space_group_name_H-M   'P 1'
#
loop_
_entity.id
_entity.type
_entity.pdbx_description
1 polymer ?
#
loop_
_entity_poly.entity_id
_entity_poly.type
_entity_poly.pdbx_seq_one_letter_code
_entity_poly.pdbx_strand_id
1 'polypeptide(L)' 'MRQTGKATADPKSLDGDVILAAQAKIAELNGNQVIVATTNVKHLSLFVDAREWTDIE' A
#
# COMPACT_ATOMS: atom_id res chain seq x y z
N MET A 1 -21.21 -3.83 -7.67
CA MET A 1 -20.64 -3.78 -6.30
C MET A 1 -19.19 -3.32 -6.47
N ARG A 2 -18.77 -2.15 -6.02
CA ARG A 2 -18.74 -1.64 -4.64
C ARG A 2 -19.46 -0.28 -4.53
N GLN A 3 -20.41 -0.18 -3.61
CA GLN A 3 -21.15 1.03 -3.25
C GLN A 3 -20.57 1.61 -1.94
N THR A 4 -20.80 2.92 -1.77
CA THR A 4 -20.85 3.69 -0.51
C THR A 4 -19.56 3.84 0.31
N GLY A 5 -19.01 5.06 0.29
CA GLY A 5 -18.04 5.52 1.27
C GLY A 5 -17.13 6.58 0.68
N LYS A 6 -17.50 7.85 0.86
CA LYS A 6 -16.68 9.01 0.52
C LYS A 6 -15.33 8.88 1.25
N ALA A 7 -14.25 8.58 0.52
CA ALA A 7 -12.91 8.49 1.07
C ALA A 7 -12.33 9.90 1.24
N THR A 8 -12.86 10.63 2.20
CA THR A 8 -12.17 11.78 2.78
C THR A 8 -11.28 11.23 3.87
N ALA A 9 -9.97 11.14 3.60
CA ALA A 9 -8.90 10.64 4.47
C ALA A 9 -9.28 10.61 5.97
N ASP A 10 -9.80 9.45 6.40
CA ASP A 10 -10.22 9.13 7.76
C ASP A 10 -9.03 8.46 8.47
N PRO A 11 -8.80 8.63 9.78
CA PRO A 11 -7.68 8.03 10.52
C PRO A 11 -7.50 6.51 10.32
N LYS A 12 -8.58 5.80 9.93
CA LYS A 12 -8.56 4.39 9.50
C LYS A 12 -7.69 4.10 8.28
N SER A 13 -7.38 5.08 7.45
CA SER A 13 -6.51 4.89 6.29
C SER A 13 -5.06 4.63 6.71
N LEU A 14 -4.64 5.12 7.88
CA LEU A 14 -3.32 4.82 8.44
C LEU A 14 -3.22 3.33 8.82
N ASP A 15 -4.27 2.79 9.44
CA ASP A 15 -4.29 1.38 9.84
C ASP A 15 -4.23 0.44 8.62
N GLY A 16 -4.95 0.77 7.56
CA GLY A 16 -4.93 0.00 6.31
C GLY A 16 -3.57 -0.02 5.62
N ASP A 17 -2.92 1.15 5.52
CA ASP A 17 -1.59 1.28 4.91
C ASP A 17 -0.52 0.54 5.73
N VAL A 18 -0.59 0.60 7.06
CA VAL A 18 0.33 -0.12 7.94
C VAL A 18 0.15 -1.64 7.81
N ILE A 19 -1.09 -2.14 7.76
CA ILE A 19 -1.36 -3.57 7.53
C ILE A 19 -0.84 -4.00 6.16
N LEU A 20 -1.12 -3.23 5.11
CA LEU A 20 -0.67 -3.52 3.75
C LEU A 20 0.86 -3.57 3.67
N ALA A 21 1.54 -2.58 4.24
CA ALA A 21 3.00 -2.54 4.33
C ALA A 21 3.56 -3.74 5.10
N ALA A 22 2.95 -4.11 6.23
CA ALA A 22 3.39 -5.26 7.01
C ALA A 22 3.25 -6.58 6.21
N GLN A 23 2.13 -6.78 5.50
CA GLN A 23 1.92 -7.96 4.67
C GLN A 23 2.90 -8.02 3.49
N ALA A 24 3.09 -6.90 2.80
CA ALA A 24 4.08 -6.79 1.73
C ALA A 24 5.49 -7.11 2.26
N LYS A 25 5.84 -6.61 3.45
CA LYS A 25 7.13 -6.88 4.08
C LYS A 25 7.33 -8.36 4.42
N ILE A 26 6.30 -9.03 4.94
CA ILE A 26 6.34 -10.47 5.21
C ILE A 26 6.58 -11.25 3.91
N ALA A 27 5.91 -10.87 2.82
CA ALA A 27 6.11 -11.51 1.51
C ALA A 27 7.53 -11.28 0.98
N GLU A 28 8.11 -10.09 1.16
CA GLU A 28 9.53 -9.82 0.84
C GLU A 28 10.48 -10.70 1.66
N LEU A 29 10.24 -10.84 2.97
CA LEU A 29 11.05 -11.69 3.86
C LEU A 29 10.98 -13.17 3.48
N ASN A 30 9.90 -13.61 2.85
CA ASN A 30 9.75 -14.94 2.29
C ASN A 30 10.45 -15.11 0.92
N GLY A 31 11.20 -14.10 0.46
CA GLY A 31 11.99 -14.14 -0.77
C GLY A 31 11.23 -13.71 -2.02
N ASN A 32 10.01 -13.18 -1.90
CA ASN A 32 9.27 -12.67 -3.04
C ASN A 32 9.71 -11.24 -3.38
N GLN A 33 9.73 -10.90 -4.67
CA GLN A 33 9.75 -9.49 -5.08
C GLN A 33 8.35 -8.93 -5.00
N VAL A 34 8.18 -7.84 -4.24
CA VAL A 34 6.87 -7.23 -3.97
C VAL A 34 6.96 -5.75 -4.29
N ILE A 35 5.98 -5.25 -5.04
CA ILE A 35 5.80 -3.82 -5.30
C ILE A 35 4.35 -3.48 -4.94
N VAL A 36 4.17 -2.47 -4.11
CA VAL A 36 2.84 -1.96 -3.74
C VAL A 36 2.47 -0.81 -4.67
N ALA A 37 1.60 -1.09 -5.63
CA ALA A 37 1.02 -0.07 -6.50
C ALA A 37 0.01 0.77 -5.72
N THR A 38 0.28 2.07 -5.54
CA THR A 38 -0.55 2.96 -4.73
C THR A 38 -0.44 4.40 -5.19
N THR A 39 -1.48 5.19 -4.96
CA THR A 39 -1.40 6.66 -5.08
C THR A 39 -0.88 7.33 -3.80
N ASN A 40 -0.78 6.60 -2.68
CA ASN A 40 -0.22 7.09 -1.42
C ASN A 40 1.25 6.70 -1.25
N VAL A 41 2.05 6.94 -2.29
CA VAL A 41 3.47 6.52 -2.34
C VAL A 41 4.24 7.06 -1.14
N LYS A 42 4.09 8.35 -0.81
CA LYS A 42 4.84 9.04 0.25
C LYS A 42 4.76 8.36 1.62
N HIS A 43 3.64 7.73 1.97
CA HIS A 43 3.49 7.05 3.25
C HIS A 43 3.99 5.62 3.21
N LEU A 44 3.63 4.87 2.16
CA LEU A 44 3.95 3.45 2.04
C LEU A 44 5.42 3.19 1.67
N SER A 45 6.06 4.11 0.94
CA SER A 45 7.47 4.03 0.55
C SER A 45 8.44 4.10 1.74
N LEU A 46 7.95 4.47 2.93
CA LEU A 46 8.74 4.44 4.16
C LEU A 46 8.96 3.02 4.69
N PHE A 47 8.17 2.05 4.24
CA PHE A 47 8.15 0.69 4.79
C PHE A 47 8.41 -0.40 3.73
N VAL A 48 7.95 -0.19 2.49
CA VAL A 48 8.00 -1.16 1.39
C VAL A 48 8.26 -0.47 0.05
N ASP A 49 8.64 -1.20 -1.00
CA ASP A 49 8.67 -0.66 -2.37
C ASP A 49 7.25 -0.29 -2.80
N ALA A 50 6.97 1.02 -2.83
CA ALA A 50 5.68 1.57 -3.19
C ALA A 50 5.86 2.54 -4.36
N ARG A 51 5.05 2.38 -5.40
CA ARG A 51 5.14 3.15 -6.65
C ARG A 51 3.75 3.45 -7.20
N GLU A 52 3.66 4.48 -8.04
CA GLU A 52 2.45 4.63 -8.85
C GLU A 52 2.34 3.47 -9.83
N TRP A 53 1.12 3.03 -10.13
CA TRP A 53 0.89 1.90 -11.03
C TRP A 53 1.51 2.12 -12.42
N THR A 54 1.57 3.38 -12.88
CA THR A 54 2.17 3.76 -14.17
C THR A 54 3.68 3.60 -14.22
N ASP A 55 4.34 3.49 -13.07
CA ASP A 55 5.80 3.38 -12.96
C ASP A 55 6.26 1.92 -12.80
N ILE A 56 5.34 0.97 -12.97
CA ILE A 56 5.58 -0.47 -12.88
C ILE A 56 5.48 -1.05 -14.29
N GLU A 57 6.60 -1.58 -14.80
CA GLU A 57 6.71 -2.24 -16.11
C GLU A 57 6.36 -3.73 -16.07
#